data_AF-A0A0K9H2A8-F1
#
_entry.id   AF-A0A0K9H2A8-F1
#
_cell.length_a   1.000
_cell.length_b   1.000
_cell.length_c   1.000
_cell.angle_alpha   90.00
_cell.angle_beta   90.00
_cell.angle_gamma   90.00
#
_symmetry.space_group_name_H-M   'P 1'
#
loop_
_entity.id
_entity.type
_entity.pdbx_description
1 polymer ?
#
loop_
_entity_poly.entity_id
_entity_poly.type
_entity_poly.pdbx_seq_one_letter_code
_entity_poly.pdbx_strand_id
1 'polypeptide(L)'
;MEKEIDRLRQEVKDLKQQLKEREELINEISVPVIPSIVPETILVPVTGKLSPDRLELIFTKINEVAYRLSYTEGLHTVIIDFTAISKKEIGEISAFGMYIENFRKALNLMGVETVFVGFTPSVTQDLIQSGLSIVDDLNTFLSFRAALSYLMKKRGFALQKIK
;
A
#
# COMPACT_ATOMS: atom_id res chain seq x y z
N MET A 1 6.88 -46.32 -19.11
CA MET A 1 7.69 -45.09 -18.98
C MET A 1 6.88 -43.89 -19.48
N GLU A 2 6.37 -43.90 -20.72
CA GLU A 2 5.51 -42.82 -21.24
C GLU A 2 4.25 -42.56 -20.40
N LYS A 3 3.50 -43.61 -20.03
CA LYS A 3 2.30 -43.46 -19.17
C LYS A 3 2.57 -42.81 -17.81
N GLU A 4 3.75 -43.03 -17.25
CA GLU A 4 4.15 -42.43 -15.96
C GLU A 4 4.55 -40.97 -16.15
N ILE A 5 5.25 -40.64 -17.25
CA ILE A 5 5.60 -39.28 -17.62
C ILE A 5 4.34 -38.45 -17.88
N ASP A 6 3.34 -39.00 -18.57
CA ASP A 6 2.09 -38.30 -18.86
C ASP A 6 1.24 -38.10 -17.61
N ARG A 7 1.23 -39.07 -16.69
CA ARG A 7 0.59 -38.91 -15.37
C ARG A 7 1.26 -37.79 -14.56
N LEU A 8 2.58 -37.77 -14.49
CA LEU A 8 3.33 -36.72 -13.78
C LEU A 8 3.12 -35.34 -14.42
N ARG A 9 3.04 -35.26 -15.76
CA ARG A 9 2.74 -34.01 -16.46
C ARG A 9 1.35 -33.49 -16.12
N GLN A 10 0.36 -34.37 -16.07
CA GLN A 10 -1.00 -34.01 -15.69
C GLN A 10 -1.06 -33.54 -14.23
N GLU A 11 -0.39 -34.26 -13.32
CA GLU A 11 -0.32 -33.89 -11.91
C GLU A 11 0.38 -32.54 -11.69
N VAL A 12 1.48 -32.26 -12.40
CA VAL A 12 2.14 -30.94 -12.38
C VAL A 12 1.22 -29.84 -12.90
N LYS A 13 0.43 -30.12 -13.95
CA LYS A 13 -0.51 -29.15 -14.51
C LYS A 13 -1.63 -28.82 -13.50
N ASP A 14 -2.20 -29.83 -12.86
CA ASP A 14 -3.27 -29.67 -11.88
C ASP A 14 -2.75 -28.95 -10.63
N LEU A 15 -1.54 -29.27 -10.16
CA LEU A 15 -0.90 -28.56 -9.05
C LEU A 15 -0.62 -27.10 -9.38
N LYS A 16 -0.16 -26.79 -10.61
CA LYS A 16 0.03 -25.40 -11.05
C LYS A 16 -1.29 -24.62 -11.10
N GLN A 17 -2.36 -25.26 -11.55
CA GLN A 17 -3.69 -24.63 -11.60
C GLN A 17 -4.20 -24.34 -10.18
N GLN A 18 -4.09 -25.31 -9.26
CA GLN A 18 -4.46 -25.10 -7.85
C GLN A 18 -3.60 -24.02 -7.20
N LEU A 19 -2.28 -23.98 -7.47
CA LEU A 19 -1.41 -22.94 -6.95
C LEU A 19 -1.86 -21.55 -7.42
N LYS A 20 -2.17 -21.42 -8.71
CA LYS A 20 -2.65 -20.17 -9.30
C LYS A 20 -3.97 -19.71 -8.68
N GLU A 21 -4.94 -20.60 -8.52
CA GLU A 21 -6.23 -20.28 -7.87
C GLU A 21 -6.05 -19.83 -6.43
N ARG A 22 -5.11 -20.45 -5.69
CA ARG A 22 -4.78 -20.03 -4.32
C ARG A 22 -4.09 -18.68 -4.29
N GLU A 23 -3.18 -18.42 -5.21
CA GLU A 23 -2.53 -17.10 -5.34
C GLU A 23 -3.56 -16.01 -5.69
N GLU A 24 -4.49 -16.27 -6.59
CA GLU A 24 -5.60 -15.37 -6.94
C GLU A 24 -6.50 -15.06 -5.74
N LEU A 25 -6.91 -16.08 -4.97
CA LEU A 25 -7.67 -15.90 -3.73
C LEU A 25 -6.91 -15.08 -2.67
N ILE A 26 -5.62 -15.34 -2.48
CA ILE A 26 -4.77 -14.56 -1.57
C ILE A 26 -4.72 -13.11 -2.04
N ASN A 27 -4.60 -12.89 -3.35
CA ASN A 27 -4.57 -11.58 -3.97
C ASN A 27 -5.90 -10.85 -3.82
N GLU A 28 -7.04 -11.53 -3.90
CA GLU A 28 -8.39 -10.97 -3.68
C GLU A 28 -8.58 -10.43 -2.25
N ILE A 29 -7.99 -11.06 -1.24
CA ILE A 29 -8.14 -10.71 0.19
C ILE A 29 -7.17 -9.60 0.66
N SER A 30 -6.22 -9.18 -0.20
CA SER A 30 -4.88 -8.82 0.28
C SER A 30 -4.58 -7.38 0.75
N VAL A 31 -5.55 -6.49 0.90
CA VAL A 31 -5.27 -5.11 1.35
C VAL A 31 -6.08 -4.80 2.60
N PRO A 32 -5.50 -4.94 3.80
CA PRO A 32 -6.18 -4.60 5.04
C PRO A 32 -6.50 -3.10 5.08
N VAL A 33 -7.76 -2.77 5.35
CA VAL A 33 -8.21 -1.38 5.52
C VAL A 33 -8.66 -1.22 6.97
N ILE A 34 -7.94 -0.39 7.72
CA ILE A 34 -8.16 -0.19 9.14
C ILE A 34 -8.71 1.23 9.35
N PRO A 35 -9.91 1.40 9.90
CA PRO A 35 -10.44 2.73 10.21
C PRO A 35 -9.59 3.39 11.31
N SER A 36 -9.32 4.68 11.16
CA SER A 36 -8.57 5.46 12.14
C SER A 36 -9.47 6.03 13.23
N ILE A 37 -8.88 6.35 14.38
CA ILE A 37 -9.55 7.15 15.42
C ILE A 37 -9.68 8.63 15.03
N VAL A 38 -8.91 9.08 14.02
CA VAL A 38 -9.10 10.40 13.42
C VAL A 38 -10.23 10.28 12.39
N PRO A 39 -11.25 11.16 12.43
CA PRO A 39 -12.34 11.13 11.46
C PRO A 39 -11.86 11.16 10.02
N GLU A 40 -12.66 10.57 9.11
CA GLU A 40 -12.43 10.61 7.66
C GLU A 40 -11.06 10.06 7.23
N THR A 41 -10.46 9.18 8.05
CA THR A 41 -9.10 8.67 7.85
C THR A 41 -9.05 7.15 7.93
N ILE A 42 -8.36 6.51 6.98
CA ILE A 42 -8.02 5.08 7.03
C ILE A 42 -6.52 4.85 7.06
N LEU A 43 -6.12 3.68 7.55
CA LEU A 43 -4.76 3.14 7.52
C LEU A 43 -4.75 1.88 6.65
N VAL A 44 -3.76 1.79 5.77
CA VAL A 44 -3.48 0.62 4.93
C VAL A 44 -2.04 0.18 5.16
N PRO A 45 -1.81 -0.93 5.89
CA PRO A 45 -0.47 -1.49 6.04
C PRO A 45 -0.05 -2.24 4.77
N VAL A 46 1.18 -1.97 4.32
CA VAL A 46 1.80 -2.64 3.18
C VAL A 46 2.86 -3.61 3.70
N THR A 47 2.73 -4.87 3.30
CA THR A 47 3.63 -5.95 3.74
C THR A 47 3.98 -6.89 2.59
N GLY A 48 5.14 -7.55 2.69
CA GLY A 48 5.58 -8.53 1.71
C GLY A 48 6.31 -7.90 0.52
N LYS A 49 6.63 -8.72 -0.48
CA LYS A 49 7.37 -8.28 -1.67
C LYS A 49 6.49 -7.37 -2.55
N LEU A 50 7.09 -6.28 -3.00
CA LEU A 50 6.50 -5.23 -3.85
C LEU A 50 7.10 -5.32 -5.25
N SER A 51 6.68 -6.32 -6.01
CA SER A 51 6.86 -6.32 -7.47
C SER A 51 5.94 -5.25 -8.11
N PRO A 52 6.23 -4.81 -9.35
CA PRO A 52 5.36 -3.90 -10.09
C PRO A 52 3.89 -4.34 -10.11
N ASP A 53 3.61 -5.59 -10.50
CA ASP A 53 2.25 -6.15 -10.53
C ASP A 53 1.57 -6.10 -9.16
N ARG A 54 2.34 -6.31 -8.09
CA ARG A 54 1.81 -6.28 -6.72
C ARG A 54 1.46 -4.85 -6.29
N LEU A 55 2.29 -3.87 -6.65
CA LEU A 55 2.02 -2.46 -6.38
C LEU A 55 0.77 -1.99 -7.12
N GLU A 56 0.65 -2.35 -8.40
CA GLU A 56 -0.53 -2.04 -9.21
C GLU A 56 -1.81 -2.60 -8.59
N LEU A 57 -1.79 -3.88 -8.18
CA LEU A 57 -2.93 -4.51 -7.51
C LEU A 57 -3.29 -3.81 -6.19
N ILE A 58 -2.30 -3.54 -5.33
CA ILE A 58 -2.52 -2.89 -4.03
C ILE A 58 -3.14 -1.50 -4.25
N PHE A 59 -2.53 -0.68 -5.11
CA PHE A 59 -2.97 0.70 -5.34
C PHE A 59 -4.33 0.77 -6.03
N THR A 60 -4.63 -0.15 -6.95
CA THR A 60 -5.97 -0.28 -7.55
C THR A 60 -7.03 -0.53 -6.48
N LYS A 61 -6.79 -1.49 -5.58
CA LYS A 61 -7.72 -1.79 -4.49
C LYS A 61 -7.90 -0.64 -3.52
N ILE A 62 -6.81 0.06 -3.18
CA ILE A 62 -6.91 1.23 -2.29
C ILE A 62 -7.72 2.33 -2.96
N ASN A 63 -7.54 2.58 -4.26
CA ASN A 63 -8.35 3.54 -5.00
C ASN A 63 -9.84 3.18 -5.00
N GLU A 64 -10.19 1.91 -5.23
CA GLU A 64 -11.57 1.42 -5.18
C GLU A 64 -12.20 1.59 -3.79
N VAL A 65 -11.45 1.21 -2.74
CA VAL A 65 -11.86 1.40 -1.36
C VAL A 65 -12.04 2.88 -1.04
N ALA A 66 -11.07 3.71 -1.41
CA ALA A 66 -11.09 5.14 -1.14
C ALA A 66 -12.29 5.79 -1.82
N TYR A 67 -12.54 5.50 -3.10
CA TYR A 67 -13.71 5.98 -3.82
C TYR A 67 -15.03 5.62 -3.09
N ARG A 68 -15.20 4.34 -2.71
CA ARG A 68 -16.39 3.87 -2.01
C ARG A 68 -16.58 4.60 -0.68
N LEU A 69 -15.52 4.70 0.12
CA LEU A 69 -15.59 5.33 1.45
C LEU A 69 -15.69 6.85 1.38
N SER A 70 -15.14 7.50 0.36
CA SER A 70 -15.33 8.93 0.13
C SER A 70 -16.80 9.25 -0.15
N TYR A 71 -17.49 8.40 -0.91
CA TYR A 71 -18.91 8.57 -1.21
C TYR A 71 -19.83 8.26 -0.01
N THR A 72 -19.51 7.22 0.77
CA THR A 72 -20.39 6.69 1.82
C THR A 72 -20.10 7.25 3.22
N GLU A 73 -18.83 7.53 3.52
CA GLU A 73 -18.34 7.87 4.87
C GLU A 73 -17.55 9.18 4.91
N GLY A 74 -17.43 9.89 3.77
CA GLY A 74 -16.72 11.17 3.70
C GLY A 74 -15.20 11.04 3.85
N LEU A 75 -14.61 9.89 3.49
CA LEU A 75 -13.17 9.68 3.55
C LEU A 75 -12.39 10.80 2.85
N HIS A 76 -11.45 11.39 3.56
CA HIS A 76 -10.58 12.46 3.06
C HIS A 76 -9.09 12.15 3.21
N THR A 77 -8.69 11.16 4.02
CA THR A 77 -7.28 10.86 4.26
C THR A 77 -7.00 9.36 4.23
N VAL A 78 -5.96 8.97 3.49
CA VAL A 78 -5.45 7.59 3.45
C VAL A 78 -4.01 7.59 3.94
N ILE A 79 -3.73 6.80 4.97
CA ILE A 79 -2.38 6.58 5.48
C ILE A 79 -1.87 5.24 4.94
N ILE A 80 -0.73 5.25 4.24
CA ILE A 80 -0.07 4.05 3.76
C ILE A 80 1.15 3.76 4.63
N ASP A 81 1.19 2.58 5.23
CA ASP A 81 2.24 2.19 6.17
C ASP A 81 3.23 1.21 5.56
N PHE A 82 4.45 1.71 5.36
CA PHE A 82 5.61 1.00 4.83
C PHE A 82 6.60 0.55 5.92
N THR A 83 6.23 0.57 7.21
CA THR A 83 7.13 0.18 8.32
C THR A 83 7.68 -1.24 8.17
N ALA A 84 6.95 -2.14 7.50
CA ALA A 84 7.38 -3.51 7.21
C ALA A 84 8.14 -3.66 5.88
N ILE A 85 8.43 -2.57 5.18
CA ILE A 85 9.03 -2.58 3.83
C ILE A 85 10.43 -1.97 3.88
N SER A 86 11.41 -2.78 3.53
CA SER A 86 12.80 -2.37 3.31
C SER A 86 13.17 -2.51 1.84
N LYS A 87 14.41 -2.15 1.50
CA LYS A 87 14.98 -2.34 0.16
C LYS A 87 14.89 -3.80 -0.34
N LYS A 88 14.82 -4.79 0.55
CA LYS A 88 14.75 -6.21 0.17
C LYS A 88 13.39 -6.62 -0.40
N GLU A 89 12.34 -5.92 0.03
CA GLU A 89 10.97 -6.19 -0.41
C GLU A 89 10.65 -5.46 -1.72
N ILE A 90 11.38 -4.41 -2.07
CA ILE A 90 11.17 -3.63 -3.29
C ILE A 90 11.91 -4.30 -4.46
N GLY A 91 11.16 -4.74 -5.47
CA GLY A 91 11.73 -5.40 -6.65
C GLY A 91 12.49 -4.44 -7.55
N GLU A 92 11.82 -3.37 -8.00
CA GLU A 92 12.39 -2.35 -8.87
C GLU A 92 12.16 -0.95 -8.30
N ILE A 93 13.24 -0.29 -7.92
CA ILE A 93 13.22 0.99 -7.18
C ILE A 93 12.70 2.15 -8.03
N SER A 94 13.12 2.23 -9.30
CA SER A 94 12.63 3.23 -10.27
C SER A 94 11.13 3.15 -10.44
N ALA A 95 10.61 1.92 -10.61
CA ALA A 95 9.18 1.67 -10.71
C ALA A 95 8.46 2.06 -9.41
N PHE A 96 9.00 1.70 -8.25
CA PHE A 96 8.39 2.00 -6.95
C PHE A 96 8.12 3.50 -6.76
N GLY A 97 9.10 4.37 -7.06
CA GLY A 97 8.90 5.82 -6.99
C GLY A 97 7.76 6.30 -7.91
N MET A 98 7.77 5.88 -9.18
CA MET A 98 6.71 6.22 -10.13
C MET A 98 5.33 5.76 -9.67
N TYR A 99 5.22 4.55 -9.11
CA TYR A 99 3.96 4.03 -8.57
C TYR A 99 3.45 4.88 -7.39
N ILE A 100 4.32 5.25 -6.45
CA ILE A 100 3.96 6.12 -5.31
C ILE A 100 3.39 7.46 -5.81
N GLU A 101 4.04 8.07 -6.78
CA GLU A 101 3.63 9.38 -7.30
C GLU A 101 2.31 9.30 -8.09
N ASN A 102 2.16 8.30 -8.96
CA ASN A 102 0.92 8.10 -9.71
C ASN A 102 -0.26 7.80 -8.78
N PHE A 103 -0.04 6.97 -7.76
CA PHE A 103 -1.04 6.65 -6.75
C PHE A 103 -1.49 7.88 -5.96
N ARG A 104 -0.53 8.67 -5.46
CA ARG A 104 -0.81 9.93 -4.76
C ARG A 104 -1.61 10.89 -5.65
N LYS A 105 -1.21 11.06 -6.91
CA LYS A 105 -1.92 11.92 -7.88
C LYS A 105 -3.37 11.47 -8.08
N ALA A 106 -3.59 10.16 -8.24
CA ALA A 106 -4.93 9.61 -8.43
C ALA A 106 -5.84 9.91 -7.22
N LEU A 107 -5.37 9.65 -5.99
CA LEU A 107 -6.12 9.97 -4.78
C LEU A 107 -6.36 11.48 -4.61
N ASN A 108 -5.35 12.30 -4.89
CA ASN A 108 -5.49 13.76 -4.79
C ASN A 108 -6.54 14.31 -5.77
N LEU A 109 -6.62 13.76 -6.99
CA LEU A 109 -7.67 14.12 -7.95
C LEU A 109 -9.07 13.74 -7.47
N MET A 110 -9.18 12.71 -6.62
CA MET A 110 -10.44 12.33 -5.94
C MET A 110 -10.70 13.14 -4.67
N GLY A 111 -9.86 14.13 -4.34
CA GLY A 111 -9.97 14.93 -3.13
C GLY A 111 -9.55 14.18 -1.85
N VAL A 112 -8.76 13.13 -1.99
CA VAL A 112 -8.26 12.30 -0.88
C VAL A 112 -6.77 12.57 -0.66
N GLU A 113 -6.43 13.07 0.52
CA GLU A 113 -5.05 13.31 0.96
C GLU A 113 -4.36 11.97 1.24
N THR A 114 -3.17 11.77 0.64
CA THR A 114 -2.34 10.59 0.91
C THR A 114 -1.22 10.95 1.88
N VAL A 115 -1.06 10.14 2.94
CA VAL A 115 0.04 10.25 3.90
C VAL A 115 0.83 8.96 3.89
N PHE A 116 2.15 9.04 3.72
CA PHE A 116 3.03 7.88 3.74
C PHE A 116 3.77 7.80 5.08
N VAL A 117 3.88 6.60 5.66
CA VAL A 117 4.63 6.42 6.90
C VAL A 117 5.60 5.25 6.80
N GLY A 118 6.67 5.32 7.59
CA GLY A 118 7.56 4.18 7.81
C GLY A 118 8.60 3.93 6.71
N PHE A 119 8.85 4.89 5.82
CA PHE A 119 10.00 4.78 4.90
C PHE A 119 11.30 4.67 5.68
N THR A 120 12.04 3.58 5.43
CA THR A 120 13.37 3.37 5.99
C THR A 120 14.39 4.30 5.30
N PRO A 121 15.53 4.63 5.94
CA PRO A 121 16.54 5.51 5.35
C PRO A 121 17.01 5.07 3.96
N SER A 122 17.18 3.76 3.73
CA SER A 122 17.59 3.23 2.43
C SER A 122 16.51 3.42 1.37
N VAL A 123 15.24 3.15 1.69
CA VAL A 123 14.10 3.38 0.80
C VAL A 123 13.95 4.86 0.48
N THR A 124 14.14 5.76 1.45
CA THR A 124 14.10 7.21 1.23
C THR A 124 15.19 7.66 0.25
N GLN A 125 16.43 7.18 0.42
CA GLN A 125 17.53 7.51 -0.50
C GLN A 125 17.24 7.01 -1.93
N ASP A 126 16.74 5.78 -2.03
CA ASP A 126 16.36 5.16 -3.29
C ASP A 126 15.22 5.93 -3.98
N LEU A 127 14.21 6.39 -3.22
CA LEU A 127 13.12 7.23 -3.74
C LEU A 127 13.63 8.59 -4.28
N ILE A 128 14.55 9.24 -3.57
CA ILE A 128 15.16 10.50 -4.04
C ILE A 128 15.93 10.27 -5.35
N GLN A 129 16.69 9.18 -5.43
CA GLN A 129 17.48 8.83 -6.62
C GLN A 129 16.63 8.44 -7.83
N SER A 130 15.38 8.00 -7.62
CA SER A 130 14.47 7.64 -8.71
C SER A 130 14.05 8.81 -9.61
N GLY A 131 14.45 10.05 -9.27
CA GLY A 131 14.16 11.23 -10.08
C GLY A 131 12.74 11.76 -9.92
N LEU A 132 12.03 11.33 -8.86
CA LEU A 132 10.74 11.90 -8.49
C LEU A 132 10.91 13.40 -8.27
N SER A 133 10.31 14.20 -9.15
CA SER A 133 10.41 15.66 -9.16
C SER A 133 9.70 16.34 -7.98
N ILE A 134 9.13 15.54 -7.06
CA ILE A 134 8.09 15.96 -6.11
C ILE A 134 8.32 15.35 -4.71
N VAL A 135 9.54 14.93 -4.37
CA VAL A 135 9.83 14.46 -2.99
C VAL A 135 9.43 15.52 -1.95
N ASP A 136 9.50 16.80 -2.31
CA ASP A 136 9.15 17.93 -1.44
C ASP A 136 7.65 18.03 -1.11
N ASP A 137 6.74 17.47 -1.93
CA ASP A 137 5.29 17.53 -1.66
C ASP A 137 4.73 16.21 -1.09
N LEU A 138 5.58 15.23 -0.80
CA LEU A 138 5.13 14.00 -0.14
C LEU A 138 4.89 14.25 1.35
N ASN A 139 3.64 14.09 1.80
CA ASN A 139 3.30 14.07 3.21
C ASN A 139 3.81 12.78 3.86
N THR A 140 5.01 12.83 4.44
CA THR A 140 5.67 11.66 5.04
C THR A 140 5.90 11.79 6.53
N PHE A 141 5.81 10.67 7.26
CA PHE A 141 6.16 10.61 8.68
C PHE A 141 6.95 9.34 9.00
N LEU A 142 7.76 9.39 10.06
CA LEU A 142 8.53 8.23 10.52
C LEU A 142 7.62 7.05 10.94
N SER A 143 6.44 7.34 11.49
CA SER A 143 5.53 6.31 12.01
C SER A 143 4.07 6.73 11.89
N PHE A 144 3.19 5.74 11.92
CA PHE A 144 1.73 5.95 12.02
C PHE A 144 1.36 6.87 13.20
N ARG A 145 2.02 6.71 14.36
CA ARG A 145 1.79 7.57 15.53
C ARG A 145 2.10 9.05 15.25
N ALA A 146 3.17 9.34 14.54
CA ALA A 146 3.55 10.70 14.18
C ALA A 146 2.55 11.32 13.20
N ALA A 147 2.15 10.56 12.17
CA ALA A 147 1.11 10.97 11.23
C ALA A 147 -0.23 11.23 11.94
N LEU A 148 -0.63 10.35 12.85
CA LEU A 148 -1.85 10.50 13.63
C LEU A 148 -1.83 11.77 14.48
N SER A 149 -0.70 12.04 15.15
CA SER A 149 -0.53 13.26 15.96
C SER A 149 -0.64 14.53 15.11
N TYR A 150 -0.08 14.50 13.90
CA TYR A 150 -0.19 15.58 12.92
C TYR A 150 -1.65 15.78 12.47
N LEU A 151 -2.32 14.71 12.04
CA LEU A 151 -3.69 14.78 11.54
C LEU A 151 -4.69 15.21 12.61
N MET A 152 -4.51 14.72 13.84
CA MET A 152 -5.30 15.19 14.99
C MET A 152 -5.18 16.69 15.16
N LYS A 153 -3.95 17.23 15.20
CA LYS A 153 -3.72 18.67 15.33
C LYS A 153 -4.33 19.45 14.17
N LYS A 154 -4.15 18.96 12.92
CA LYS A 154 -4.71 19.57 11.70
C LYS A 154 -6.24 19.65 11.75
N ARG A 155 -6.88 18.67 12.39
CA ARG A 155 -8.35 18.55 12.52
C ARG A 155 -8.90 19.08 13.85
N GLY A 156 -8.07 19.70 14.70
CA GLY A 156 -8.52 20.28 15.98
C GLY A 156 -8.72 19.27 17.12
N PHE A 157 -8.20 18.05 17.00
CA PHE A 157 -8.18 17.03 18.05
C PHE A 157 -6.86 17.03 18.83
N ALA A 158 -6.89 16.58 20.08
CA ALA A 158 -5.70 16.40 20.91
C ALA A 158 -5.77 15.06 21.67
N LEU A 159 -4.64 14.36 21.78
CA LEU A 159 -4.51 13.22 22.69
C LEU A 159 -4.31 13.75 24.11
N GLN A 160 -5.24 13.43 25.00
CA GLN A 160 -5.12 13.76 26.42
C GLN A 160 -4.70 12.50 27.18
N LYS A 161 -3.58 12.58 27.91
CA LYS A 161 -3.22 11.53 28.87
C LYS A 161 -4.21 11.58 30.03
N ILE A 162 -4.99 10.51 30.19
CA ILE A 162 -5.81 10.34 31.38
C ILE A 162 -4.86 10.03 32.54
N LYS A 163 -5.01 10.77 33.65
CA LYS A 163 -4.24 10.58 34.88
C LYS A 163 -4.68 9.34 35.61
#